data_AF-A0A7Y4QZK9-F1
#
_entry.id   AF-A0A7Y4QZK9-F1
#
_cell.length_a   1.000
_cell.length_b   1.000
_cell.length_c   1.000
_cell.angle_alpha   90.00
_cell.angle_beta   90.00
_cell.angle_gamma   90.00
#
_symmetry.space_group_name_H-M   'P 1'
#
loop_
_entity.id
_entity.type
_entity.pdbx_description
1 polymer ?
#
loop_
_entity_poly.entity_id
_entity_poly.type
_entity_poly.pdbx_seq_one_letter_code
_entity_poly.pdbx_strand_id
1 'polypeptide(L)'
;MNEEGQKISRAEMADKFIELANELTKIESKERVSSAILFAAARYNAFEASSKSKEMVKDKKDALNWYSLEYKRMLEANIDDLLESNT
;
A
#
# COMPACT_ATOMS: atom_id res chain seq x y z
N MET A 1 -8.04 21.67 25.73
CA MET A 1 -8.54 21.39 24.37
C MET A 1 -7.68 20.24 23.89
N ASN A 2 -8.27 19.05 23.77
CA ASN A 2 -7.50 17.82 23.57
C ASN A 2 -7.07 17.74 22.11
N GLU A 3 -5.78 17.86 21.84
CA GLU A 3 -5.17 17.58 20.55
C GLU A 3 -4.99 16.06 20.38
N GLU A 4 -6.10 15.31 20.36
CA GLU A 4 -6.08 14.00 19.72
C GLU A 4 -6.19 14.24 18.21
N GLY A 5 -5.04 14.26 17.53
CA GLY A 5 -4.98 14.40 16.08
C GLY A 5 -6.00 13.48 15.41
N GLN A 6 -6.89 14.07 14.62
CA GLN A 6 -8.05 13.40 14.05
C GLN A 6 -7.58 12.19 13.22
N LYS A 7 -8.00 10.99 13.59
CA LYS A 7 -7.71 9.76 12.83
C LYS A 7 -8.40 9.83 11.47
N ILE A 8 -7.66 9.59 10.40
CA ILE A 8 -8.18 9.51 9.03
C ILE A 8 -8.36 8.04 8.61
N SER A 9 -9.26 7.81 7.66
CA SER A 9 -9.56 6.49 7.11
C SER A 9 -8.41 5.91 6.28
N ARG A 10 -8.47 4.60 6.00
CA ARG A 10 -7.52 3.93 5.10
C ARG A 10 -7.58 4.50 3.68
N ALA A 11 -8.77 4.88 3.21
CA ALA A 11 -8.94 5.50 1.90
C ALA A 11 -8.23 6.86 1.85
N GLU A 12 -8.46 7.72 2.84
CA GLU A 12 -7.79 9.02 2.91
C GLU A 12 -6.25 8.89 3.04
N MET A 13 -5.75 7.85 3.72
CA MET A 13 -4.32 7.55 3.73
C MET A 13 -3.81 7.13 2.34
N ALA A 14 -4.56 6.28 1.63
CA ALA A 14 -4.21 5.85 0.28
C ALA A 14 -4.21 7.03 -0.70
N ASP A 15 -5.21 7.90 -0.63
CA ASP A 15 -5.32 9.10 -1.47
C ASP A 15 -4.09 10.00 -1.33
N LYS A 16 -3.59 10.21 -0.11
CA LYS A 16 -2.35 10.97 0.12
C LYS A 16 -1.12 10.33 -0.54
N PHE A 17 -1.03 9.00 -0.57
CA PHE A 17 0.05 8.31 -1.29
C PHE A 17 -0.11 8.44 -2.81
N ILE A 18 -1.34 8.39 -3.32
CA ILE A 18 -1.66 8.57 -4.73
C ILE A 18 -1.42 10.02 -5.19
N GLU A 19 -1.73 11.02 -4.38
CA GLU A 19 -1.38 12.42 -4.63
C GLU A 19 0.13 12.58 -4.82
N LEU A 20 0.94 12.01 -3.92
CA LEU A 20 2.39 12.01 -4.07
C LEU A 20 2.84 11.28 -5.34
N ALA A 21 2.24 10.12 -5.65
CA ALA A 21 2.53 9.39 -6.88
C ALA A 21 2.20 10.21 -8.14
N ASN A 22 1.11 10.97 -8.12
CA ASN A 22 0.71 11.86 -9.21
C ASN A 22 1.73 12.98 -9.40
N GLU A 23 2.27 13.54 -8.33
CA GLU A 23 3.37 14.51 -8.41
C GLU A 23 4.64 13.90 -9.02
N LEU A 24 5.02 12.69 -8.60
CA LEU A 24 6.17 11.98 -9.18
C LEU A 24 5.97 11.66 -10.67
N THR A 25 4.73 11.36 -11.07
CA THR A 25 4.37 11.07 -12.48
C THR A 25 4.54 12.28 -13.39
N LYS A 26 4.66 13.50 -12.86
CA LYS A 26 4.98 14.70 -13.66
C LYS A 26 6.41 14.69 -14.19
N ILE A 27 7.32 13.94 -13.55
CA ILE A 27 8.76 13.90 -13.87
C ILE A 27 9.30 12.49 -14.18
N GLU A 28 8.53 11.44 -13.88
CA GLU A 28 8.90 10.03 -14.09
C GLU A 28 7.76 9.28 -14.81
N SER A 29 8.06 8.15 -15.44
CA SER A 29 7.03 7.33 -16.09
C SER A 29 6.09 6.67 -15.07
N LYS A 30 4.82 6.48 -15.43
CA LYS A 30 3.83 5.74 -14.60
C LYS A 30 4.33 4.36 -14.19
N GLU A 31 5.07 3.67 -15.07
CA GLU A 31 5.69 2.37 -14.79
C GLU A 31 6.72 2.46 -13.65
N ARG A 32 7.61 3.46 -13.70
CA ARG A 32 8.62 3.66 -12.66
C ARG A 32 8.00 4.06 -11.33
N VAL A 33 7.00 4.96 -11.35
CA VAL A 33 6.27 5.37 -10.15
C VAL A 33 5.50 4.19 -9.55
N SER A 34 4.83 3.39 -10.36
CA SER A 34 4.12 2.17 -9.91
C SER A 34 5.08 1.17 -9.23
N SER A 35 6.23 0.90 -9.85
CA SER A 35 7.28 0.06 -9.25
C SER A 35 7.81 0.63 -7.92
N ALA A 36 7.99 1.96 -7.85
CA ALA A 36 8.41 2.63 -6.62
C ALA A 36 7.38 2.50 -5.49
N ILE A 37 6.07 2.61 -5.80
CA ILE A 37 4.99 2.40 -4.82
C ILE A 37 5.02 0.96 -4.30
N LEU A 38 5.15 -0.03 -5.17
CA LEU A 38 5.23 -1.44 -4.77
C LEU A 38 6.40 -1.67 -3.81
N PHE A 39 7.57 -1.09 -4.12
CA PHE A 39 8.74 -1.17 -3.26
C PHE A 39 8.54 -0.44 -1.91
N ALA A 40 7.92 0.75 -1.91
CA ALA A 40 7.61 1.49 -0.70
C ALA A 40 6.64 0.73 0.21
N ALA A 41 5.57 0.16 -0.36
CA ALA A 41 4.62 -0.67 0.36
C ALA A 41 5.31 -1.89 0.99
N ALA A 42 6.17 -2.59 0.23
CA ALA A 42 6.92 -3.73 0.75
C ALA A 42 7.81 -3.35 1.94
N ARG A 43 8.49 -2.20 1.89
CA ARG A 43 9.35 -1.71 3.00
C ARG A 43 8.53 -1.40 4.24
N TYR A 44 7.41 -0.69 4.08
CA TYR A 44 6.57 -0.30 5.22
C TYR A 44 5.90 -1.52 5.86
N ASN A 45 5.38 -2.44 5.05
CA ASN A 45 4.74 -3.68 5.52
C ASN A 45 5.74 -4.62 6.21
N ALA A 46 6.98 -4.70 5.73
CA ALA A 46 8.04 -5.44 6.41
C ALA A 46 8.38 -4.84 7.79
N PHE A 47 8.44 -3.51 7.88
CA PHE A 47 8.61 -2.80 9.14
C PHE A 47 7.43 -3.08 10.10
N GLU A 48 6.21 -2.98 9.62
CA GLU A 48 4.99 -3.28 10.39
C GLU A 48 4.99 -4.71 10.93
N ALA A 49 5.28 -5.71 10.09
CA ALA A 49 5.36 -7.10 10.52
C ALA A 49 6.44 -7.29 11.59
N SER A 50 7.61 -6.65 11.41
CA SER A 50 8.69 -6.72 12.40
C SER A 50 8.30 -6.11 13.75
N SER A 51 7.44 -5.08 13.74
CA SER A 51 6.98 -4.42 14.97
C SER A 51 6.01 -5.27 15.81
N LYS A 52 5.32 -6.21 15.16
CA LYS A 52 4.35 -7.12 15.81
C LYS A 52 4.95 -8.44 16.25
N SER A 53 6.06 -8.83 15.64
CA SER A 53 6.64 -10.15 15.81
C SER A 53 7.66 -10.17 16.97
N LYS A 54 7.57 -11.19 17.83
CA LYS A 54 8.63 -11.52 18.80
C LYS A 54 9.75 -12.38 18.19
N GLU A 55 9.47 -13.09 17.09
CA GLU A 55 10.39 -14.02 16.43
C GLU A 55 10.27 -13.92 14.89
N MET A 56 10.80 -12.84 14.31
CA MET A 56 10.52 -12.49 12.91
C MET A 56 10.98 -13.55 11.90
N VAL A 57 11.96 -14.38 12.29
CA VAL A 57 12.41 -15.51 11.46
C VAL A 57 11.32 -16.56 11.29
N LYS A 58 10.54 -16.85 12.34
CA LYS A 58 9.42 -17.81 12.28
C LYS A 58 8.22 -17.22 11.56
N ASP A 59 7.92 -15.95 11.85
CA ASP A 59 6.72 -15.27 11.35
C ASP A 59 6.85 -14.78 9.89
N LYS A 60 8.06 -14.78 9.33
CA LYS A 60 8.35 -14.29 7.97
C LYS A 60 7.44 -14.91 6.91
N LYS A 61 7.25 -16.22 6.93
CA LYS A 61 6.47 -16.92 5.90
C LYS A 61 5.01 -16.47 5.92
N ASP A 62 4.44 -16.37 7.11
CA ASP A 62 3.05 -15.98 7.30
C ASP A 62 2.84 -14.50 6.94
N ALA A 63 3.78 -13.62 7.30
CA ALA A 63 3.77 -12.23 6.87
C ALA A 63 3.82 -12.10 5.34
N LEU A 64 4.72 -12.82 4.66
CA LEU A 64 4.82 -12.80 3.20
C LEU A 64 3.52 -13.27 2.53
N ASN A 65 2.93 -14.36 3.02
CA ASN A 65 1.67 -14.88 2.51
C ASN A 65 0.53 -13.88 2.70
N TRP A 66 0.42 -13.28 3.89
CA TRP A 66 -0.63 -12.33 4.19
C TRP A 66 -0.55 -11.09 3.29
N TYR A 67 0.63 -10.45 3.21
CA TYR A 67 0.80 -9.20 2.46
C TYR A 67 0.66 -9.40 0.95
N SER A 68 1.17 -10.51 0.41
CA SER A 68 1.03 -10.82 -1.02
C SER A 68 -0.42 -11.13 -1.41
N LEU A 69 -1.15 -11.90 -0.58
CA LEU A 69 -2.55 -12.21 -0.83
C LEU A 69 -3.43 -10.96 -0.76
N GLU A 70 -3.24 -10.12 0.25
CA GLU A 70 -4.03 -8.90 0.41
C GLU A 70 -3.76 -7.90 -0.71
N TYR A 71 -2.49 -7.73 -1.12
CA TYR A 71 -2.16 -6.88 -2.27
C TYR A 71 -2.81 -7.40 -3.56
N LYS A 72 -2.74 -8.71 -3.82
CA LYS A 72 -3.38 -9.32 -4.99
C LYS A 72 -4.88 -9.05 -5.00
N ARG A 73 -5.57 -9.28 -3.87
CA ARG A 73 -7.01 -9.04 -3.73
C ARG A 73 -7.40 -7.59 -4.02
N MET A 74 -6.64 -6.64 -3.47
CA MET A 74 -6.90 -5.21 -3.70
C MET A 74 -6.64 -4.81 -5.16
N LEU A 75 -5.56 -5.32 -5.76
CA LEU A 75 -5.24 -5.05 -7.16
C LEU A 75 -6.31 -5.58 -8.11
N GLU A 76 -6.76 -6.82 -7.90
CA GLU A 76 -7.84 -7.43 -8.67
C GLU A 76 -9.10 -6.58 -8.61
N ALA A 77 -9.56 -6.21 -7.40
CA ALA A 77 -10.74 -5.36 -7.24
C ALA A 77 -10.64 -4.01 -7.97
N ASN A 78 -9.48 -3.33 -7.92
CA ASN A 78 -9.30 -2.06 -8.61
C ASN A 78 -9.24 -2.21 -10.15
N ILE A 79 -8.71 -3.33 -10.65
CA ILE A 79 -8.73 -3.62 -12.08
C ILE A 79 -10.16 -3.88 -12.54
N ASP A 80 -10.93 -4.67 -11.78
CA ASP A 80 -12.32 -4.96 -12.08
C ASP A 80 -13.16 -3.67 -12.10
N ASP A 81 -13.00 -2.79 -11.10
CA ASP A 81 -13.66 -1.47 -11.06
C ASP A 81 -13.32 -0.63 -12.31
N LEU A 82 -12.05 -0.64 -12.74
CA LEU A 82 -11.63 0.07 -13.95
C LEU A 82 -12.24 -0.54 -15.20
N LEU A 83 -12.33 -1.86 -15.30
CA LEU A 83 -12.95 -2.54 -16.44
C LEU A 83 -14.44 -2.22 -16.53
N GLU A 84 -15.16 -2.25 -15.40
CA GLU A 84 -16.58 -1.92 -15.33
C GLU A 84 -16.83 -0.44 -15.68
N SER A 85 -15.98 0.48 -15.20
CA SER A 85 -16.11 1.92 -15.48
C SER A 85 -15.85 2.31 -16.94
N ASN A 86 -15.21 1.44 -17.71
CA ASN A 86 -14.87 1.65 -19.12
C ASN A 86 -15.88 1.00 -20.08
N THR A 87 -16.98 0.43 -19.57
CA THR A 87 -18.12 -0.12 -20.32
C THR A 87 -19.37 0.74 -20.18
#